data_AF-A0A1Q9PQ70-F1
#
_entry.id   AF-A0A1Q9PQ70-F1
#
_cell.length_a   1.000
_cell.length_b   1.000
_cell.length_c   1.000
_cell.angle_alpha   90.00
_cell.angle_beta   90.00
_cell.angle_gamma   90.00
#
_symmetry.space_group_name_H-M   'P 1'
#
loop_
_entity.id
_entity.type
_entity.pdbx_description
1 polymer ?
#
loop_
_entity_poly.entity_id
_entity_poly.type
_entity_poly.pdbx_seq_one_letter_code
_entity_poly.pdbx_strand_id
1 'polypeptide(L)' 'MKSITLILFFISALLLLGAIKFLLDLSRPGVYPPKQLLKKRAAALAGGGGIFLVIAIILSSFIF' A
#
# COMPACT_ATOMS: atom_id res chain seq x y z
N MET A 1 5.13 21.65 6.94
CA MET A 1 5.46 20.21 6.97
C MET A 1 4.24 19.30 7.19
N LYS A 2 3.26 19.68 8.03
CA LYS A 2 2.01 18.90 8.27
C LYS A 2 1.25 18.48 7.00
N SER A 3 1.15 19.37 6.01
CA SER A 3 0.49 19.06 4.72
C SER A 3 1.19 17.94 3.93
N ILE A 4 2.53 17.93 3.91
CA ILE A 4 3.31 16.89 3.21
C ILE A 4 3.13 15.53 3.90
N THR A 5 3.18 15.49 5.24
CA THR A 5 2.94 14.27 6.01
C THR A 5 1.54 13.71 5.74
N LEU A 6 0.54 14.58 5.66
CA LEU A 6 -0.85 14.20 5.38
C LEU A 6 -0.99 13.62 3.97
N ILE A 7 -0.37 14.24 2.96
CA ILE A 7 -0.32 13.70 1.59
C ILE A 7 0.35 12.31 1.56
N LEU A 8 1.46 12.13 2.28
CA LEU A 8 2.16 10.83 2.37
C LEU A 8 1.27 9.74 3.00
N PHE A 9 0.52 10.08 4.04
CA PHE A 9 -0.46 9.16 4.63
C PHE A 9 -1.56 8.78 3.64
N PHE A 10 -2.09 9.74 2.89
CA PHE A 10 -3.10 9.47 1.86
C PHE A 10 -2.57 8.56 0.74
N ILE A 11 -1.36 8.83 0.24
CA ILE A 11 -0.71 8.01 -0.78
C ILE A 11 -0.49 6.59 -0.25
N SER A 12 0.06 6.46 0.96
CA SER A 12 0.25 5.16 1.60
C SER A 12 -1.06 4.37 1.73
N ALA A 13 -2.14 5.02 2.21
CA ALA A 13 -3.46 4.41 2.33
C ALA A 13 -3.98 3.93 0.98
N LEU A 14 -3.84 4.73 -0.08
CA LEU A 14 -4.29 4.37 -1.42
C LEU A 14 -3.52 3.15 -1.98
N LEU A 15 -2.21 3.09 -1.76
CA LEU A 15 -1.38 1.95 -2.15
C LEU A 15 -1.78 0.67 -1.39
N LEU A 16 -2.01 0.78 -0.09
CA LEU A 16 -2.43 -0.36 0.75
C LEU A 16 -3.84 -0.86 0.37
N LEU A 17 -4.79 0.05 0.08
CA LEU A 17 -6.11 -0.32 -0.44
C LEU A 17 -6.00 -1.04 -1.79
N GLY A 18 -5.11 -0.57 -2.67
CA GLY A 18 -4.79 -1.24 -3.92
C GLY A 18 -4.24 -2.65 -3.70
N ALA A 19 -3.36 -2.84 -2.70
CA ALA A 19 -2.84 -4.16 -2.34
C ALA A 19 -3.94 -5.09 -1.83
N ILE A 20 -4.85 -4.59 -0.97
CA ILE A 20 -5.99 -5.36 -0.45
C ILE A 20 -6.87 -5.87 -1.60
N LYS A 21 -7.14 -5.05 -2.62
CA LYS A 21 -7.90 -5.49 -3.80
C LYS A 21 -7.27 -6.74 -4.43
N PHE A 22 -5.96 -6.74 -4.66
CA PHE A 22 -5.25 -7.89 -5.25
C PHE A 22 -5.21 -9.10 -4.32
N LEU A 23 -5.19 -8.90 -3.00
CA LEU A 23 -5.30 -9.98 -2.02
C LEU A 23 -6.70 -10.62 -2.03
N LEU A 24 -7.76 -9.81 -2.13
CA LEU A 24 -9.14 -10.29 -2.25
C LEU A 24 -9.34 -11.07 -3.55
N ASP A 25 -8.78 -10.60 -4.66
CA ASP A 25 -8.80 -11.32 -5.94
C ASP A 25 -8.03 -12.66 -5.85
N LEU A 26 -7.02 -12.76 -4.98
CA LEU A 26 -6.24 -13.98 -4.79
C LEU A 26 -7.03 -15.11 -4.10
N SER A 27 -7.98 -14.73 -3.25
CA SER A 27 -8.85 -15.66 -2.49
C SER A 27 -9.91 -16.33 -3.37
N ARG A 28 -10.16 -15.82 -4.58
CA ARG A 28 -11.12 -16.41 -5.50
C ARG A 28 -10.51 -17.66 -6.20
N PRO A 29 -11.28 -18.74 -6.39
CA PRO A 29 -10.87 -19.90 -7.19
C PRO A 29 -10.98 -19.62 -8.70
N GLY A 30 -10.12 -20.22 -9.52
CA GLY A 30 -10.19 -20.12 -10.99
C GLY A 30 -9.84 -18.75 -11.59
N VAL A 31 -9.10 -17.91 -10.87
CA VAL A 31 -8.89 -16.50 -11.24
C VAL A 31 -7.84 -16.34 -12.32
N TYR A 32 -8.21 -15.62 -13.37
CA TYR A 32 -7.29 -14.96 -14.29
C TYR A 32 -7.28 -13.45 -13.98
N PRO A 33 -6.11 -12.78 -13.92
CA PRO A 33 -4.75 -13.28 -14.21
C PRO A 33 -4.18 -14.24 -13.14
N PRO A 34 -3.12 -15.01 -13.46
CA PRO A 34 -2.56 -16.04 -12.60
C PRO A 34 -2.20 -15.53 -11.19
N LYS A 35 -2.42 -16.36 -10.18
CA LYS A 35 -2.20 -16.04 -8.75
C LYS A 35 -0.81 -15.48 -8.45
N GLN A 36 0.21 -15.95 -9.16
CA GLN A 36 1.58 -15.45 -8.99
C GLN A 36 1.71 -13.97 -9.40
N LEU A 37 1.01 -13.54 -10.45
CA LEU A 37 1.01 -12.14 -10.89
C LEU A 37 0.25 -11.25 -9.90
N LEU A 38 -0.90 -11.73 -9.40
CA LEU A 38 -1.67 -11.04 -8.35
C LEU A 38 -0.82 -10.85 -7.08
N LYS A 39 -0.09 -11.90 -6.64
CA LYS A 39 0.85 -11.80 -5.52
C LYS A 39 1.96 -10.77 -5.75
N LYS A 40 2.58 -10.75 -6.94
CA LYS A 40 3.62 -9.77 -7.26
C LYS A 40 3.09 -8.34 -7.20
N ARG A 41 1.89 -8.09 -7.74
CA ARG A 41 1.23 -6.77 -7.70
C ARG A 41 0.85 -6.37 -6.28
N ALA A 42 0.26 -7.28 -5.51
CA ALA A 42 -0.06 -7.05 -4.11
C ALA A 42 1.20 -6.73 -3.28
N ALA A 43 2.28 -7.50 -3.47
CA ALA A 43 3.55 -7.28 -2.78
C ALA A 43 4.20 -5.94 -3.15
N ALA A 44 4.18 -5.55 -4.43
CA ALA A 44 4.70 -4.26 -4.86
C ALA A 44 3.93 -3.08 -4.24
N LEU A 45 2.59 -3.15 -4.24
CA LEU A 45 1.74 -2.12 -3.65
C LEU A 45 1.82 -2.08 -2.12
N ALA A 46 1.83 -3.25 -1.47
CA ALA A 46 2.00 -3.33 -0.02
C ALA A 46 3.39 -2.85 0.43
N GLY A 47 4.43 -3.21 -0.31
CA GLY A 47 5.79 -2.75 -0.07
C GLY A 47 5.92 -1.23 -0.23
N GLY A 48 5.46 -0.69 -1.36
CA GLY A 48 5.45 0.76 -1.59
C GLY A 48 4.63 1.51 -0.54
N GLY A 49 3.41 1.06 -0.27
CA GLY A 49 2.52 1.66 0.73
C GLY A 49 3.12 1.62 2.14
N GLY A 50 3.75 0.50 2.52
CA GLY A 50 4.44 0.33 3.79
C GLY A 50 5.65 1.27 3.94
N ILE A 51 6.47 1.42 2.88
CA ILE A 51 7.59 2.38 2.88
C ILE A 51 7.08 3.80 3.08
N PHE A 52 6.05 4.21 2.32
CA PHE A 52 5.46 5.54 2.48
C PHE A 52 4.84 5.75 3.88
N LEU A 53 4.23 4.71 4.47
CA LEU A 53 3.68 4.77 5.82
C LEU A 53 4.77 5.01 6.86
N VAL A 54 5.86 4.25 6.79
CA VAL A 54 7.01 4.38 7.70
C VAL A 54 7.63 5.76 7.59
N ILE A 55 7.84 6.26 6.36
CA ILE A 55 8.35 7.62 6.13
C ILE A 55 7.40 8.66 6.72
N ALA A 56 6.08 8.52 6.50
CA ALA A 56 5.08 9.45 7.03
C ALA A 56 5.08 9.48 8.57
N ILE A 57 5.18 8.30 9.22
CA ILE A 57 5.27 8.20 10.68
C ILE A 57 6.54 8.89 11.19
N ILE A 58 7.70 8.59 10.60
CA ILE A 58 8.97 9.20 10.99
C ILE A 58 8.90 10.72 10.86
N LEU A 59 8.42 11.24 9.73
CA LEU A 59 8.25 12.68 9.54
C LEU A 59 7.26 13.27 10.54
N SER A 60 6.15 12.58 10.83
CA SER A 60 5.15 13.05 11.79
C SER A 60 5.73 13.22 13.19
N SER A 61 6.64 12.33 13.61
CA SER A 61 7.28 12.38 14.93
C SER A 61 8.17 13.61 15.13
N PHE A 62 8.69 14.21 14.05
CA PHE A 62 9.50 15.45 14.11
C PHE A 62 8.66 16.73 14.03
N ILE A 63 7.36 16.61 13.72
CA ILE A 63 6.43 17.72 13.50
C ILE A 63 5.45 17.89 14.65
N PHE A 64 5.38 16.89 15.53
CA PHE A 64 4.64 16.92 16.79
C PHE A 64 5.37 17.72 17.87
#